data_AF-A0A7K2P002-F1
#
_entry.id   AF-A0A7K2P002-F1
#
_cell.length_a   1.000
_cell.length_b   1.000
_cell.length_c   1.000
_cell.angle_alpha   90.00
_cell.angle_beta   90.00
_cell.angle_gamma   90.00
#
_symmetry.space_group_name_H-M   'P 1'
#
loop_
_entity.id
_entity.type
_entity.pdbx_description
1 polymer ?
#
loop_
_entity_poly.entity_id
_entity_poly.type
_entity_poly.pdbx_seq_one_letter_code
_entity_poly.pdbx_strand_id
1 'polypeptide(L)'
;MNAEELGLPRSRQANERLHAMVPGGAHTYAKGDDQYPENLAPVISHGRGAHVWDVDGNRYVEYGSGLRSVSLGHAHPRVTEAVRRELDRGSNFVRPSIVEVEAAERFLATVPTAEMVKFAKNGSDATTAAVRLARAATGRPRVAVCADHPFFSVDDWFIGTTPMSAGIPAATNELTVAFPYGDLAATEELLARHEGEVACLILEPATHTEPPPGYLAGLRELADRHGCVLVFDEMITGFRWS
;
A
#
# COMPACT_ATOMS: atom_id res chain seq x y z
N MET A 1 -5.00 14.05 30.62
CA MET A 1 -3.74 14.63 30.13
C MET A 1 -4.08 15.64 29.06
N ASN A 2 -3.82 16.92 29.31
CA ASN A 2 -3.97 17.96 28.28
C ASN A 2 -2.63 18.11 27.54
N ALA A 3 -2.58 18.72 26.35
CA ALA A 3 -1.32 18.82 25.61
C ALA A 3 -0.32 19.87 26.15
N GLU A 4 -0.67 20.60 27.21
CA GLU A 4 0.32 21.39 27.97
C GLU A 4 1.22 20.49 28.82
N GLU A 5 0.69 19.38 29.36
CA GLU A 5 1.47 18.39 30.12
C GLU A 5 2.43 17.59 29.23
N LEU A 6 2.11 17.44 27.94
CA LEU A 6 2.92 16.71 26.96
C LEU A 6 3.84 17.61 26.13
N GLY A 7 3.77 18.94 26.33
CA GLY A 7 4.67 19.90 25.66
C GLY A 7 4.58 19.89 24.14
N LEU A 8 3.37 20.01 23.56
CA LEU A 8 3.13 20.02 22.11
C LEU A 8 2.68 21.38 21.48
N PRO A 9 3.12 22.56 21.97
CA PRO A 9 2.61 23.84 21.46
C PRO A 9 2.98 24.11 19.99
N ARG A 10 4.19 23.72 19.54
CA ARG A 10 4.60 23.92 18.14
C ARG A 10 3.89 22.94 17.21
N SER A 11 3.65 21.71 17.67
CA SER A 11 2.87 20.72 16.93
C SER A 11 1.43 21.18 16.71
N ARG A 12 0.77 21.75 17.74
CA ARG A 12 -0.56 22.35 17.59
C ARG A 12 -0.59 23.45 16.53
N GLN A 13 0.33 24.42 16.62
CA GLN A 13 0.44 25.49 15.62
C GLN A 13 0.72 24.96 14.21
N ALA A 14 1.52 23.90 14.10
CA ALA A 14 1.80 23.25 12.82
C ALA A 14 0.56 22.53 12.27
N ASN A 15 -0.22 21.84 13.10
CA ASN A 15 -1.49 21.21 12.69
C ASN A 15 -2.52 22.24 12.21
N GLU A 16 -2.65 23.38 12.90
CA GLU A 16 -3.52 24.49 12.44
C GLU A 16 -3.13 24.97 11.04
N ARG A 17 -1.82 25.14 10.79
CA ARG A 17 -1.31 25.52 9.47
C ARG A 17 -1.53 24.43 8.42
N LEU A 18 -1.38 23.16 8.80
CA LEU A 18 -1.66 22.03 7.93
C LEU A 18 -3.13 22.00 7.52
N HIS A 19 -4.07 22.11 8.46
CA HIS A 19 -5.51 22.17 8.16
C HIS A 19 -5.91 23.39 7.33
N ALA A 20 -5.21 24.51 7.49
CA ALA A 20 -5.44 25.70 6.67
C ALA A 20 -5.03 25.53 5.20
N MET A 21 -4.18 24.55 4.87
CA MET A 21 -3.56 24.42 3.53
C MET A 21 -3.76 23.05 2.88
N VAL A 22 -3.97 22.01 3.67
CA VAL A 22 -4.05 20.60 3.25
C VAL A 22 -5.37 20.04 3.74
N PRO A 23 -6.26 19.57 2.84
CA PRO A 23 -7.49 18.91 3.24
C PRO A 23 -7.21 17.75 4.21
N GLY A 24 -7.87 17.77 5.37
CA GLY A 24 -7.66 16.77 6.42
C GLY A 24 -6.32 16.87 7.15
N GLY A 25 -5.55 17.95 6.97
CA GLY A 25 -4.32 18.22 7.74
C GLY A 25 -3.10 17.36 7.36
N ALA A 26 -3.21 16.45 6.38
CA ALA A 26 -2.11 15.62 5.92
C ALA A 26 -2.28 15.16 4.46
N HIS A 27 -1.16 14.94 3.76
CA HIS A 27 -1.18 14.40 2.39
C HIS A 27 -1.46 12.88 2.33
N THR A 28 -1.60 12.22 3.47
CA THR A 28 -1.93 10.80 3.58
C THR A 28 -2.86 10.63 4.77
N TYR A 29 -4.02 10.00 4.56
CA TYR A 29 -5.07 9.87 5.58
C TYR A 29 -4.55 9.26 6.88
N ALA A 30 -3.72 8.22 6.79
CA ALA A 30 -3.10 7.56 7.94
C ALA A 30 -2.12 8.43 8.76
N LYS A 31 -1.86 9.67 8.33
CA LYS A 31 -1.05 10.67 9.06
C LYS A 31 -1.87 11.84 9.58
N GLY A 32 -3.18 11.87 9.33
CA GLY A 32 -4.07 12.90 9.83
C GLY A 32 -4.03 12.95 11.37
N ASP A 33 -4.27 14.12 11.93
CA ASP A 33 -4.38 14.29 13.37
C ASP A 33 -5.63 13.62 13.96
N ASP A 34 -6.63 13.35 13.11
CA ASP A 34 -7.81 12.53 13.41
C ASP A 34 -7.48 11.04 13.69
N GLN A 35 -6.26 10.59 13.38
CA GLN A 35 -5.75 9.27 13.76
C GLN A 35 -5.22 9.23 15.20
N TYR A 36 -5.22 10.36 15.91
CA TYR A 36 -4.68 10.51 17.26
C TYR A 36 -5.76 11.02 18.22
N PRO A 37 -5.58 10.83 19.54
CA PRO A 37 -6.44 11.51 20.50
C PRO A 37 -6.40 13.02 20.30
N GLU A 38 -7.51 13.67 20.61
CA GLU A 38 -7.68 15.12 20.41
C GLU A 38 -6.51 15.91 21.03
N ASN A 39 -5.93 16.82 20.24
CA ASN A 39 -4.77 17.62 20.60
C ASN A 39 -3.46 16.85 20.88
N LEU A 40 -3.38 15.54 20.60
CA LEU A 40 -2.21 14.68 20.80
C LEU A 40 -1.63 14.15 19.49
N ALA A 41 -1.59 15.00 18.46
CA ALA A 41 -1.00 14.71 17.16
C ALA A 41 0.36 15.43 17.01
N PRO A 42 1.49 14.78 17.37
CA PRO A 42 2.80 15.39 17.22
C PRO A 42 3.15 15.57 15.73
N VAL A 43 3.69 16.74 15.37
CA VAL A 43 4.18 16.97 14.01
C VAL A 43 5.66 16.60 13.95
N ILE A 44 5.99 15.56 13.19
CA ILE A 44 7.35 15.00 13.14
C ILE A 44 8.29 15.91 12.36
N SER A 45 9.45 16.23 12.95
CA SER A 45 10.51 17.01 12.32
C SER A 45 11.54 16.12 11.62
N HIS A 46 11.99 15.05 12.27
CA HIS A 46 13.00 14.14 11.72
C HIS A 46 12.99 12.77 12.41
N GLY A 47 13.68 11.80 11.81
CA GLY A 47 13.89 10.47 12.36
C GLY A 47 15.31 9.95 12.14
N ARG A 48 15.76 9.04 13.02
CA ARG A 48 17.04 8.33 12.93
C ARG A 48 16.94 6.97 13.62
N GLY A 49 17.28 5.90 12.90
CA GLY A 49 17.12 4.55 13.39
C GLY A 49 15.66 4.27 13.74
N ALA A 50 15.40 3.74 14.94
CA ALA A 50 14.04 3.46 15.43
C ALA A 50 13.34 4.67 16.08
N HIS A 51 13.97 5.85 16.07
CA HIS A 51 13.47 7.03 16.78
C HIS A 51 13.02 8.14 15.84
N VAL A 52 12.03 8.90 16.27
CA VAL A 52 11.59 10.15 15.66
C VAL A 52 11.51 11.26 16.69
N TRP A 53 11.61 12.50 16.22
CA TRP A 53 11.45 13.70 17.01
C TRP A 53 10.35 14.56 16.40
N ASP A 54 9.48 15.11 17.24
CA ASP A 54 8.53 16.13 16.80
C ASP A 54 9.20 17.50 16.64
N VAL A 55 8.40 18.49 16.23
CA VAL A 55 8.83 19.91 16.15
C VAL A 55 9.00 20.54 17.53
N ASP A 56 8.51 19.91 18.59
CA ASP A 56 8.65 20.34 19.99
C ASP A 56 9.94 19.79 20.65
N GLY A 57 10.63 18.86 19.99
CA GLY A 57 11.87 18.24 20.45
C GLY A 57 11.65 16.96 21.28
N ASN A 58 10.41 16.51 21.43
CA ASN A 58 10.09 15.25 22.09
C ASN A 58 10.54 14.09 21.22
N ARG A 59 11.06 13.03 21.86
CA ARG A 59 11.60 11.84 21.17
C ARG A 59 10.70 10.64 21.41
N TYR A 60 10.40 9.91 20.34
CA TYR A 60 9.56 8.73 20.36
C TYR A 60 10.28 7.53 19.73
N VAL A 61 9.91 6.33 20.15
CA VAL A 61 10.17 5.10 19.38
C VAL A 61 9.02 4.93 18.39
N GLU A 62 9.31 4.82 17.09
CA GLU A 62 8.26 4.72 16.06
C GLU A 62 8.04 3.27 15.61
N TYR A 63 7.02 2.62 16.14
CA TYR A 63 6.65 1.26 15.73
C TYR A 63 5.99 1.19 14.35
N GLY A 64 5.29 2.25 13.93
CA GLY A 64 4.67 2.34 12.60
C GLY A 64 5.66 2.59 11.46
N SER A 65 6.85 3.11 11.78
CA SER A 65 8.00 3.38 10.91
C SER A 65 7.64 3.64 9.44
N GLY A 66 7.19 4.86 9.15
CA GLY A 66 6.88 5.31 7.79
C GLY A 66 5.73 4.55 7.13
N LEU A 67 4.68 4.26 7.89
CA LEU A 67 3.54 3.44 7.45
C LEU A 67 4.01 2.10 6.87
N ARG A 68 4.86 1.40 7.62
CA ARG A 68 5.51 0.12 7.27
C ARG A 68 6.58 0.19 6.17
N SER A 69 6.85 1.33 5.53
CA SER A 69 7.87 1.41 4.47
C SER A 69 9.32 1.49 4.98
N VAL A 70 9.55 1.94 6.21
CA VAL A 70 10.90 2.15 6.76
C VAL A 70 11.37 0.88 7.49
N SER A 71 11.89 -0.09 6.75
CA SER A 71 12.35 -1.38 7.31
C SER A 71 13.68 -1.32 8.05
N LEU A 72 14.60 -0.48 7.58
CA LEU A 72 15.98 -0.40 8.09
C LEU A 72 16.16 0.67 9.17
N GLY A 73 15.07 1.31 9.59
CA GLY A 73 15.09 2.52 10.40
C GLY A 73 15.37 3.79 9.58
N HIS A 74 14.99 4.93 10.16
CA HIS A 74 15.09 6.23 9.52
C HIS A 74 16.54 6.64 9.25
N ALA A 75 16.75 7.31 8.11
CA ALA A 75 18.07 7.81 7.69
C ALA A 75 19.18 6.76 7.79
N HIS A 76 18.89 5.51 7.40
CA HIS A 76 19.85 4.42 7.43
C HIS A 76 21.11 4.79 6.60
N PRO A 77 22.33 4.79 7.19
CA PRO A 77 23.51 5.40 6.56
C PRO A 77 23.82 4.90 5.15
N ARG A 78 23.68 3.58 4.91
CA ARG A 78 23.91 2.98 3.58
C ARG A 78 22.91 3.46 2.53
N VAL A 79 21.65 3.68 2.93
CA VAL A 79 20.59 4.16 2.02
C VAL A 79 20.83 5.63 1.71
N THR A 80 21.05 6.45 2.75
CA THR A 80 21.32 7.88 2.57
C THR A 80 22.56 8.13 1.70
N GLU A 81 23.63 7.35 1.88
CA GLU A 81 24.83 7.47 1.07
C GLU A 81 24.58 7.07 -0.40
N ALA A 82 23.82 6.01 -0.64
CA ALA A 82 23.45 5.62 -2.01
C ALA A 82 22.63 6.71 -2.71
N VAL A 83 21.68 7.33 -2.00
CA VAL A 83 20.88 8.45 -2.52
C VAL A 83 21.77 9.66 -2.84
N ARG A 84 22.67 10.05 -1.92
CA ARG A 84 23.58 11.20 -2.14
C ARG A 84 24.42 11.04 -3.39
N ARG A 85 25.03 9.86 -3.57
CA ARG A 85 25.83 9.56 -4.76
C ARG A 85 25.03 9.64 -6.06
N GLU A 86 23.76 9.23 -6.04
CA GLU A 86 22.93 9.26 -7.24
C GLU A 86 22.46 10.69 -7.57
N LEU A 87 22.28 11.56 -6.58
CA LEU A 87 21.89 12.97 -6.81
C LEU A 87 22.89 13.72 -7.70
N ASP A 88 24.18 13.45 -7.58
CA ASP A 88 25.23 14.06 -8.41
C ASP A 88 25.14 13.65 -9.89
N ARG A 89 24.41 12.59 -10.21
CA ARG A 89 24.21 12.10 -11.59
C ARG A 89 22.98 12.68 -12.26
N GLY A 90 22.11 13.36 -11.49
CA GLY A 90 20.79 13.80 -11.94
C GLY A 90 19.73 12.70 -11.86
N SER A 91 18.48 13.06 -12.10
CA SER A 91 17.34 12.13 -12.08
C SER A 91 16.27 12.53 -13.10
N ASN A 92 15.33 11.62 -13.37
CA ASN A 92 14.17 11.84 -14.23
C ASN A 92 14.53 12.17 -15.70
N PHE A 93 15.33 11.28 -16.32
CA PHE A 93 15.76 11.41 -17.70
C PHE A 93 14.66 10.98 -18.70
N VAL A 94 14.78 11.43 -19.95
CA VAL A 94 13.88 11.06 -21.06
C VAL A 94 14.16 9.66 -21.64
N ARG A 95 15.26 9.03 -21.25
CA ARG A 95 15.69 7.68 -21.67
C ARG A 95 16.04 6.87 -20.43
N PRO A 96 15.97 5.52 -20.49
CA PRO A 96 16.30 4.69 -19.34
C PRO A 96 17.71 4.92 -18.81
N SER A 97 17.85 4.98 -17.49
CA SER A 97 19.13 5.00 -16.78
C SER A 97 19.59 3.58 -16.46
N ILE A 98 20.90 3.38 -16.31
CA ILE A 98 21.47 2.09 -15.91
C ILE A 98 20.92 1.59 -14.56
N VAL A 99 20.51 2.51 -13.67
CA VAL A 99 19.91 2.14 -12.38
C VAL A 99 18.61 1.35 -12.52
N GLU A 100 17.89 1.52 -13.63
CA GLU A 100 16.62 0.80 -13.87
C GLU A 100 16.86 -0.69 -14.10
N VAL A 101 17.85 -1.06 -14.92
CA VAL A 101 18.19 -2.48 -15.15
C VAL A 101 18.83 -3.09 -13.91
N GLU A 102 19.74 -2.37 -13.24
CA GLU A 102 20.36 -2.85 -11.99
C GLU A 102 19.32 -3.08 -10.88
N ALA A 103 18.31 -2.21 -10.77
CA ALA A 103 17.21 -2.38 -9.83
C ALA A 103 16.33 -3.57 -10.21
N ALA A 104 16.01 -3.74 -11.49
CA ALA A 104 15.21 -4.85 -11.98
C ALA A 104 15.88 -6.21 -11.73
N GLU A 105 17.16 -6.33 -12.06
CA GLU A 105 17.95 -7.56 -11.82
C GLU A 105 18.00 -7.92 -10.34
N ARG A 106 18.27 -6.93 -9.47
CA ARG A 106 18.31 -7.16 -8.01
C ARG A 106 16.94 -7.56 -7.46
N PHE A 107 15.87 -6.92 -7.92
CA PHE A 107 14.52 -7.24 -7.48
C PHE A 107 14.14 -8.67 -7.89
N LEU A 108 14.31 -9.03 -9.16
CA LEU A 108 13.98 -10.37 -9.66
C LEU A 108 14.84 -11.46 -9.00
N ALA A 109 16.09 -11.18 -8.66
CA ALA A 109 16.92 -12.10 -7.88
C ALA A 109 16.38 -12.35 -6.46
N THR A 110 15.56 -11.45 -5.92
CA THR A 110 14.94 -11.59 -4.58
C THR A 110 13.51 -12.13 -4.61
N VAL A 111 12.85 -12.11 -5.76
CA VAL A 111 11.47 -12.58 -5.95
C VAL A 111 11.50 -13.69 -7.01
N PRO A 112 11.91 -14.92 -6.65
CA PRO A 112 12.24 -15.97 -7.62
C PRO A 112 11.03 -16.48 -8.42
N THR A 113 9.81 -16.15 -7.98
CA THR A 113 8.56 -16.46 -8.69
C THR A 113 8.21 -15.45 -9.78
N ALA A 114 8.92 -14.32 -9.88
CA ALA A 114 8.68 -13.28 -10.87
C ALA A 114 9.67 -13.38 -12.06
N GLU A 115 9.15 -13.27 -13.27
CA GLU A 115 9.95 -13.29 -14.51
C GLU A 115 10.26 -11.88 -15.04
N MET A 116 9.40 -10.90 -14.74
CA MET A 116 9.53 -9.51 -15.19
C MET A 116 9.06 -8.56 -14.08
N VAL A 117 9.56 -7.33 -14.10
CA VAL A 117 9.19 -6.28 -13.13
C VAL A 117 8.95 -4.94 -13.83
N LYS A 118 7.98 -4.20 -13.32
CA LYS A 118 7.73 -2.80 -13.67
C LYS A 118 7.66 -1.99 -12.39
N PHE A 119 8.54 -0.99 -12.24
CA PHE A 119 8.48 -0.07 -11.12
C PHE A 119 7.41 1.00 -11.35
N ALA A 120 6.62 1.27 -10.31
CA ALA A 120 5.59 2.31 -10.28
C ALA A 120 5.95 3.37 -9.23
N LYS A 121 5.22 4.49 -9.18
CA LYS A 121 5.55 5.59 -8.26
C LYS A 121 5.15 5.28 -6.82
N ASN A 122 4.08 4.50 -6.64
CA ASN A 122 3.52 4.12 -5.36
C ASN A 122 2.79 2.76 -5.49
N GLY A 123 2.27 2.25 -4.37
CA GLY A 123 1.58 0.96 -4.34
C GLY A 123 0.24 0.94 -5.08
N SER A 124 -0.55 2.02 -5.02
CA SER A 124 -1.81 2.15 -5.76
C SER A 124 -1.61 2.09 -7.27
N ASP A 125 -0.55 2.72 -7.79
CA ASP A 125 -0.19 2.62 -9.21
C ASP A 125 0.14 1.16 -9.58
N ALA A 126 0.83 0.43 -8.70
CA ALA A 126 1.21 -0.96 -8.92
C ALA A 126 0.00 -1.90 -8.92
N THR A 127 -0.91 -1.78 -7.94
CA THR A 127 -2.14 -2.59 -7.87
C THR A 127 -3.09 -2.25 -9.01
N THR A 128 -3.24 -0.97 -9.38
CA THR A 128 -4.01 -0.56 -10.56
C THR A 128 -3.39 -1.12 -11.85
N ALA A 129 -2.06 -1.11 -12.00
CA ALA A 129 -1.40 -1.71 -13.15
C ALA A 129 -1.66 -3.23 -13.21
N ALA A 130 -1.59 -3.93 -12.07
CA ALA A 130 -1.91 -5.36 -11.99
C ALA A 130 -3.36 -5.65 -12.40
N VAL A 131 -4.33 -4.86 -11.91
CA VAL A 131 -5.74 -4.95 -12.31
C VAL A 131 -5.92 -4.71 -13.81
N ARG A 132 -5.28 -3.68 -14.37
CA ARG A 132 -5.35 -3.39 -15.81
C ARG A 132 -4.74 -4.51 -16.65
N LEU A 133 -3.60 -5.07 -16.23
CA LEU A 133 -2.97 -6.20 -16.89
C LEU A 133 -3.85 -7.46 -16.82
N ALA A 134 -4.46 -7.74 -15.66
CA ALA A 134 -5.37 -8.87 -15.50
C ALA A 134 -6.60 -8.75 -16.42
N ARG A 135 -7.21 -7.56 -16.47
CA ARG A 135 -8.33 -7.27 -17.39
C ARG A 135 -7.91 -7.43 -18.85
N ALA A 136 -6.74 -6.92 -19.23
CA ALA A 136 -6.23 -7.05 -20.59
C ALA A 136 -5.90 -8.51 -20.98
N ALA A 137 -5.31 -9.27 -20.06
CA ALA A 137 -4.93 -10.66 -20.29
C ALA A 137 -6.13 -11.61 -20.37
N THR A 138 -7.18 -11.34 -19.58
CA THR A 138 -8.36 -12.21 -19.49
C THR A 138 -9.51 -11.76 -20.39
N GLY A 139 -9.55 -10.49 -20.79
CA GLY A 139 -10.69 -9.87 -21.48
C GLY A 139 -11.90 -9.63 -20.59
N ARG A 140 -11.73 -9.74 -19.26
CA ARG A 140 -12.83 -9.74 -18.29
C ARG A 140 -12.89 -8.42 -17.52
N PRO A 141 -14.09 -7.94 -17.12
CA PRO A 141 -14.21 -6.60 -16.56
C PRO A 141 -14.07 -6.55 -15.03
N ARG A 142 -14.47 -7.60 -14.29
CA ARG A 142 -14.62 -7.54 -12.83
C ARG A 142 -13.31 -7.79 -12.09
N VAL A 143 -13.14 -7.13 -10.95
CA VAL A 143 -12.07 -7.38 -9.99
C VAL A 143 -12.71 -7.93 -8.73
N ALA A 144 -12.19 -9.04 -8.22
CA ALA A 144 -12.59 -9.58 -6.94
C ALA A 144 -11.55 -9.16 -5.89
N VAL A 145 -11.95 -8.36 -4.90
CA VAL A 145 -11.10 -7.89 -3.80
C VAL A 145 -11.38 -8.68 -2.54
N CYS A 146 -10.37 -8.86 -1.69
CA CYS A 146 -10.63 -9.38 -0.36
C CYS A 146 -11.35 -8.31 0.49
N ALA A 147 -12.53 -8.65 1.01
CA ALA A 147 -13.40 -7.74 1.77
C ALA A 147 -12.79 -7.32 3.13
N ASP A 148 -11.93 -8.18 3.68
CA ASP A 148 -11.36 -8.01 5.02
C ASP A 148 -10.05 -7.21 5.02
N HIS A 149 -9.66 -6.66 3.86
CA HIS A 149 -8.42 -5.91 3.71
C HIS A 149 -8.69 -4.41 3.61
N PRO A 150 -7.92 -3.58 4.34
CA PRO A 150 -8.29 -2.19 4.55
C PRO A 150 -8.06 -1.31 3.33
N PHE A 151 -7.11 -1.66 2.46
CA PHE A 151 -6.69 -0.76 1.40
C PHE A 151 -5.93 -1.46 0.26
N PHE A 152 -6.29 -1.19 -1.00
CA PHE A 152 -5.52 -1.61 -2.17
C PHE A 152 -5.05 -0.45 -3.07
N SER A 153 -5.88 0.60 -3.24
CA SER A 153 -5.57 1.68 -4.17
C SER A 153 -6.33 2.97 -3.87
N VAL A 154 -5.75 4.13 -4.19
CA VAL A 154 -6.50 5.40 -4.22
C VAL A 154 -7.35 5.57 -5.48
N ASP A 155 -7.26 4.64 -6.43
CA ASP A 155 -8.02 4.72 -7.68
C ASP A 155 -9.46 4.21 -7.52
N ASP A 156 -10.33 4.71 -8.39
CA ASP A 156 -11.78 4.52 -8.38
C ASP A 156 -12.24 3.06 -8.21
N TRP A 157 -11.51 2.10 -8.79
CA TRP A 157 -11.87 0.67 -8.74
C TRP A 157 -11.88 0.11 -7.31
N PHE A 158 -11.10 0.71 -6.41
CA PHE A 158 -11.09 0.37 -4.99
C PHE A 158 -11.78 1.44 -4.14
N ILE A 159 -11.49 2.74 -4.34
CA ILE A 159 -12.13 3.80 -3.51
C ILE A 159 -13.65 3.74 -3.61
N GLY A 160 -14.18 3.37 -4.77
CA GLY A 160 -15.59 3.12 -5.00
C GLY A 160 -16.25 2.11 -4.03
N THR A 161 -15.48 1.18 -3.48
CA THR A 161 -15.96 0.16 -2.54
C THR A 161 -15.87 0.58 -1.07
N THR A 162 -15.31 1.75 -0.78
CA THR A 162 -15.14 2.24 0.60
C THR A 162 -16.35 3.04 1.08
N PRO A 163 -16.53 3.24 2.40
CA PRO A 163 -17.58 4.11 2.93
C PRO A 163 -17.51 5.57 2.44
N MET A 164 -16.35 6.03 1.98
CA MET A 164 -16.13 7.38 1.45
C MET A 164 -15.83 7.34 -0.05
N SER A 165 -16.82 6.90 -0.84
CA SER A 165 -16.72 6.75 -2.30
C SER A 165 -17.25 7.94 -3.11
N ALA A 166 -17.43 9.11 -2.48
CA ALA A 166 -17.94 10.30 -3.15
C ALA A 166 -17.04 10.70 -4.34
N GLY A 167 -17.66 11.00 -5.48
CA GLY A 167 -16.96 11.33 -6.73
C GLY A 167 -16.72 10.13 -7.65
N ILE A 168 -16.94 8.90 -7.19
CA ILE A 168 -16.80 7.70 -8.02
C ILE A 168 -18.15 7.33 -8.67
N PRO A 169 -18.22 7.17 -10.01
CA PRO A 169 -19.45 6.72 -10.67
C PRO A 169 -19.87 5.31 -10.23
N ALA A 170 -21.18 5.10 -10.03
CA ALA A 170 -21.71 3.79 -9.64
C ALA A 170 -21.32 2.64 -10.59
N ALA A 171 -21.24 2.93 -11.90
CA ALA A 171 -20.81 1.98 -12.91
C ALA A 171 -19.37 1.45 -12.68
N THR A 172 -18.50 2.24 -12.05
CA THR A 172 -17.15 1.76 -11.68
C THR A 172 -17.22 0.77 -10.52
N ASN A 173 -18.09 1.03 -9.54
CA ASN A 173 -18.25 0.19 -8.35
C ASN A 173 -18.82 -1.19 -8.70
N GLU A 174 -19.74 -1.26 -9.66
CA GLU A 174 -20.33 -2.51 -10.15
C GLU A 174 -19.31 -3.49 -10.78
N LEU A 175 -18.11 -3.00 -11.11
CA LEU A 175 -17.01 -3.81 -11.62
C LEU A 175 -16.12 -4.39 -10.50
N THR A 176 -16.40 -4.11 -9.24
CA THR A 176 -15.66 -4.66 -8.11
C THR A 176 -16.59 -5.51 -7.25
N VAL A 177 -16.21 -6.76 -7.04
CA VAL A 177 -16.90 -7.72 -6.17
C VAL A 177 -15.97 -8.12 -5.03
N ALA A 178 -16.50 -8.64 -3.93
CA ALA A 178 -15.71 -8.90 -2.73
C ALA A 178 -15.88 -10.32 -2.20
N PHE A 179 -14.77 -10.94 -1.78
CA PHE A 179 -14.74 -12.26 -1.15
C PHE A 179 -14.10 -12.19 0.25
N PRO A 180 -14.50 -13.04 1.20
CA PRO A 180 -13.91 -13.08 2.54
C PRO A 180 -12.52 -13.71 2.55
N TYR A 181 -11.65 -13.24 3.44
CA TYR A 181 -10.34 -13.84 3.67
C TYR A 181 -10.47 -15.20 4.34
N GLY A 182 -9.64 -16.16 3.92
CA GLY A 182 -9.58 -17.49 4.54
C GLY A 182 -10.70 -18.47 4.18
N ASP A 183 -11.68 -18.08 3.35
CA ASP A 183 -12.80 -18.95 2.95
C ASP A 183 -12.80 -19.22 1.44
N LEU A 184 -12.28 -20.40 1.07
CA LEU A 184 -12.22 -20.86 -0.31
C LEU A 184 -13.60 -21.17 -0.89
N ALA A 185 -14.54 -21.67 -0.08
CA ALA A 185 -15.87 -22.04 -0.55
C ALA A 185 -16.67 -20.80 -0.94
N ALA A 186 -16.63 -19.76 -0.10
CA ALA A 186 -17.25 -18.47 -0.42
C ALA A 186 -16.58 -17.80 -1.64
N THR A 187 -15.26 -17.93 -1.77
CA THR A 187 -14.53 -17.42 -2.95
C THR A 187 -14.95 -18.16 -4.22
N GLU A 188 -15.06 -19.48 -4.18
CA GLU A 188 -15.52 -20.30 -5.32
C GLU A 188 -16.98 -19.99 -5.68
N GLU A 189 -17.86 -19.80 -4.71
CA GLU A 189 -19.25 -19.39 -4.95
C GLU A 189 -19.32 -18.04 -5.67
N LEU A 190 -18.50 -17.07 -5.28
CA LEU A 190 -18.40 -15.77 -5.95
C LEU A 190 -17.91 -15.92 -7.40
N LEU A 191 -16.90 -16.74 -7.63
CA LEU A 191 -16.39 -17.01 -8.98
C LEU A 191 -17.41 -17.71 -9.87
N ALA A 192 -18.21 -18.63 -9.31
CA ALA A 192 -19.30 -19.30 -10.01
C ALA A 192 -20.46 -18.34 -10.34
N ARG A 193 -20.80 -17.43 -9.42
CA ARG A 193 -21.84 -16.40 -9.63
C ARG A 193 -21.47 -15.41 -10.74
N HIS A 194 -20.17 -15.14 -10.91
CA HIS A 194 -19.61 -14.24 -11.92
C HIS A 194 -18.76 -14.99 -12.94
N GLU A 195 -19.21 -16.18 -13.35
CA GLU A 195 -18.46 -17.07 -14.22
C GLU A 195 -18.05 -16.36 -15.52
N GLY A 196 -16.75 -16.40 -15.83
CA GLY A 196 -16.20 -15.76 -17.03
C GLY A 196 -16.09 -14.23 -16.96
N GLU A 197 -16.44 -13.58 -15.85
CA GLU A 197 -16.43 -12.12 -15.73
C GLU A 197 -15.33 -11.56 -14.81
N VAL A 198 -14.76 -12.39 -13.94
CA VAL A 198 -13.70 -11.98 -12.99
C VAL A 198 -12.33 -12.06 -13.65
N ALA A 199 -11.64 -10.93 -13.75
CA ALA A 199 -10.30 -10.79 -14.29
C ALA A 199 -9.22 -11.20 -13.30
N CYS A 200 -9.37 -10.80 -12.04
CA CYS A 200 -8.44 -11.19 -10.97
C CYS A 200 -9.10 -11.31 -9.60
N LEU A 201 -8.49 -12.17 -8.78
CA LEU A 201 -8.58 -12.12 -7.32
C LEU A 201 -7.39 -11.28 -6.82
N ILE A 202 -7.62 -10.28 -5.97
CA ILE A 202 -6.56 -9.50 -5.33
C ILE A 202 -6.71 -9.50 -3.81
N LEU A 203 -5.61 -9.81 -3.11
CA LEU A 203 -5.53 -9.83 -1.65
C LEU A 203 -4.12 -9.54 -1.13
N GLU A 204 -4.01 -9.15 0.13
CA GLU A 204 -2.75 -9.21 0.88
C GLU A 204 -2.56 -10.68 1.31
N PRO A 205 -1.41 -11.32 1.04
CA PRO A 205 -1.23 -12.74 1.37
C PRO A 205 -1.19 -13.01 2.88
N ALA A 206 -0.88 -11.98 3.68
CA ALA A 206 -0.93 -11.98 5.13
C ALA A 206 -1.13 -10.54 5.64
N THR A 207 -1.79 -10.38 6.79
CA THR A 207 -2.01 -9.07 7.42
C THR A 207 -1.52 -9.06 8.87
N HIS A 208 -2.42 -9.19 9.85
CA HIS A 208 -2.09 -9.34 11.28
C HIS A 208 -2.05 -10.81 11.71
N THR A 209 -2.59 -11.69 10.86
CA THR A 209 -2.64 -13.13 11.05
C THR A 209 -2.06 -13.82 9.81
N GLU A 210 -1.41 -14.95 10.03
CA GLU A 210 -0.98 -15.85 8.96
C GLU A 210 -2.20 -16.36 8.15
N PRO A 211 -2.05 -16.63 6.85
CA PRO A 211 -3.11 -17.27 6.06
C PRO A 211 -3.46 -18.64 6.65
N PRO A 212 -4.74 -19.05 6.63
CA PRO A 212 -5.11 -20.40 7.02
C PRO A 212 -4.33 -21.44 6.19
N PRO A 213 -3.95 -22.60 6.78
CA PRO A 213 -3.22 -23.63 6.07
C PRO A 213 -3.92 -24.03 4.77
N GLY A 214 -3.18 -24.00 3.65
CA GLY A 214 -3.69 -24.34 2.32
C GLY A 214 -4.52 -23.25 1.62
N TYR A 215 -4.85 -22.14 2.28
CA TYR A 215 -5.69 -21.09 1.70
C TYR A 215 -5.09 -20.47 0.44
N LEU A 216 -3.84 -20.01 0.48
CA LEU A 216 -3.19 -19.37 -0.67
C LEU A 216 -3.01 -20.33 -1.86
N ALA A 217 -2.69 -21.60 -1.59
CA ALA A 217 -2.61 -22.63 -2.61
C ALA A 217 -4.00 -22.92 -3.23
N GLY A 218 -5.04 -23.00 -2.41
CA GLY A 218 -6.41 -23.15 -2.88
C GLY A 218 -6.88 -21.97 -3.72
N LEU A 219 -6.51 -20.73 -3.37
CA LEU A 219 -6.78 -19.54 -4.19
C LEU A 219 -6.10 -19.61 -5.56
N ARG A 220 -4.85 -20.09 -5.61
CA ARG A 220 -4.14 -20.32 -6.87
C ARG A 220 -4.87 -21.32 -7.75
N GLU A 221 -5.27 -22.46 -7.19
CA GLU A 221 -6.03 -23.48 -7.91
C GLU A 221 -7.37 -22.96 -8.41
N LEU A 222 -8.10 -22.20 -7.57
CA LEU A 222 -9.36 -21.56 -7.98
C LEU A 222 -9.16 -20.58 -9.12
N ALA A 223 -8.14 -19.72 -9.02
CA ALA A 223 -7.83 -18.75 -10.05
C ALA A 223 -7.50 -19.45 -11.39
N ASP A 224 -6.74 -20.54 -11.37
CA ASP A 224 -6.45 -21.36 -12.55
C ASP A 224 -7.71 -22.01 -13.13
N ARG A 225 -8.54 -22.65 -12.29
CA ARG A 225 -9.78 -23.31 -12.73
C ARG A 225 -10.77 -22.34 -13.38
N HIS A 226 -10.90 -21.14 -12.81
CA HIS A 226 -11.84 -20.13 -13.31
C HIS A 226 -11.21 -19.20 -14.37
N GLY A 227 -9.91 -19.32 -14.66
CA GLY A 227 -9.21 -18.52 -15.67
C GLY A 227 -9.06 -17.05 -15.31
N CYS A 228 -8.86 -16.73 -14.02
CA CYS A 228 -8.56 -15.38 -13.56
C CYS A 228 -7.13 -15.28 -13.01
N VAL A 229 -6.60 -14.06 -12.91
CA VAL A 229 -5.26 -13.81 -12.37
C VAL A 229 -5.33 -13.73 -10.84
N LEU A 230 -4.42 -14.42 -10.14
CA LEU A 230 -4.22 -14.20 -8.71
C LEU A 230 -3.17 -13.11 -8.51
N VAL A 231 -3.54 -12.03 -7.83
CA VAL A 231 -2.67 -10.91 -7.48
C VAL A 231 -2.44 -10.90 -5.98
N PHE A 232 -1.21 -11.10 -5.54
CA PHE A 232 -0.81 -10.81 -4.18
C PHE A 232 -0.32 -9.37 -4.07
N ASP A 233 -1.04 -8.57 -3.30
CA ASP A 233 -0.60 -7.26 -2.85
C ASP A 233 0.42 -7.43 -1.71
N GLU A 234 1.70 -7.42 -2.07
CA GLU A 234 2.80 -7.53 -1.13
C GLU A 234 3.40 -6.18 -0.76
N MET A 235 2.63 -5.09 -0.82
CA MET A 235 3.12 -3.74 -0.46
C MET A 235 3.63 -3.67 0.98
N ILE A 236 2.95 -4.35 1.90
CA ILE A 236 3.35 -4.46 3.30
C ILE A 236 4.18 -5.72 3.53
N THR A 237 3.85 -6.83 2.83
CA THR A 237 4.47 -8.13 3.10
C THR A 237 5.84 -8.33 2.51
N GLY A 238 6.09 -7.73 1.35
CA GLY A 238 7.35 -7.83 0.62
C GLY A 238 8.52 -7.33 1.46
N PHE A 239 9.58 -8.14 1.53
CA PHE A 239 10.81 -7.84 2.28
C PHE A 239 10.60 -7.56 3.78
N ARG A 240 9.47 -7.99 4.36
CA ARG A 240 9.12 -7.77 5.77
C ARG A 240 9.06 -9.07 6.56
N TRP A 241 8.28 -10.03 6.06
CA TRP A 241 8.20 -11.36 6.66
C TRP A 241 9.41 -12.20 6.24
N SER A 242 9.87 -13.06 7.16
CA SER A 242 11.05 -13.91 7.02
C SER A 242 10.74 -15.21 6.27
#